data_AF-A0A534BQN0-F1
#
_entry.id   AF-A0A534BQN0-F1
#
_cell.length_a   1.000
_cell.length_b   1.000
_cell.length_c   1.000
_cell.angle_alpha   90.00
_cell.angle_beta   90.00
_cell.angle_gamma   90.00
#
_symmetry.space_group_name_H-M   'P 1'
#
loop_
_entity.id
_entity.type
_entity.pdbx_description
1 polymer ?
#
loop_
_entity_poly.entity_id
_entity_poly.type
_entity_poly.pdbx_seq_one_letter_code
_entity_poly.pdbx_strand_id
1 'polypeptide(L)' 'MRTFRTRRRRRRAGRAAIIQAAARELNLAPEVLATRRDLELLADGSRDVGLLRGWRRGAVGERLLAAL' A
#
# COMPACT_ATOMS: atom_id res chain seq x y z
N MET A 1 2.12 -18.78 21.36
CA MET A 1 1.54 -18.37 20.04
C MET A 1 0.96 -16.94 20.12
N ARG A 2 1.79 -15.89 20.26
CA ARG A 2 1.30 -14.50 20.51
C ARG A 2 2.21 -13.36 20.00
N THR A 3 3.13 -13.62 19.06
CA THR A 3 4.14 -12.64 18.61
C THR A 3 3.91 -12.03 17.21
N PHE A 4 2.97 -12.57 16.41
CA PHE A 4 2.74 -12.10 15.04
C PHE A 4 1.99 -10.76 14.91
N ARG A 5 1.26 -10.34 15.95
CA ARG A 5 0.32 -9.20 15.87
C ARG A 5 1.02 -7.84 15.84
N THR A 6 2.21 -7.72 16.41
CA THR A 6 2.95 -6.45 16.52
C THR A 6 3.73 -6.10 15.25
N ARG A 7 4.36 -7.10 14.60
CA ARG A 7 5.07 -6.90 13.32
C ARG A 7 4.14 -6.49 12.18
N ARG A 8 2.93 -7.07 12.09
CA ARG A 8 1.94 -6.68 11.06
C ARG A 8 1.48 -5.23 11.21
N ARG A 9 1.32 -4.70 12.44
CA ARG A 9 0.90 -3.31 12.67
C ARG A 9 1.90 -2.28 12.17
N ARG A 10 3.20 -2.44 12.46
CA ARG A 10 4.24 -1.51 11.97
C ARG A 10 4.32 -1.51 10.44
N ARG A 11 4.24 -2.68 9.80
CA ARG A 11 4.24 -2.79 8.33
C ARG A 11 2.99 -2.18 7.69
N ARG A 12 1.83 -2.19 8.35
CA ARG A 12 0.62 -1.50 7.83
C ARG A 12 0.77 0.03 7.90
N ALA A 13 1.34 0.56 8.98
CA ALA A 13 1.53 2.00 9.14
C ALA A 13 2.48 2.58 8.08
N GLY A 14 3.59 1.91 7.75
CA GLY A 14 4.52 2.37 6.71
C GLY A 14 3.89 2.46 5.33
N ARG A 15 3.05 1.49 4.97
CA ARG A 15 2.35 1.46 3.67
C ARG A 15 1.30 2.57 3.53
N ALA A 16 0.53 2.81 4.59
CA ALA A 16 -0.44 3.89 4.61
C ALA A 16 0.23 5.26 4.44
N ALA A 17 1.41 5.47 5.06
CA ALA A 17 2.16 6.73 4.92
C ALA A 17 2.62 6.97 3.48
N ILE A 18 3.09 5.94 2.77
CA ILE A 18 3.53 6.04 1.37
C ILE A 18 2.37 6.41 0.44
N ILE A 19 1.20 5.80 0.65
CA ILE A 19 0.00 6.09 -0.15
C ILE A 19 -0.47 7.52 0.10
N GLN A 20 -0.47 7.97 1.36
CA GLN A 20 -0.85 9.34 1.71
C GLN A 20 0.13 10.37 1.13
N ALA A 21 1.44 10.09 1.14
CA ALA A 21 2.43 10.96 0.52
C ALA A 21 2.22 11.07 -1.00
N ALA A 22 2.07 9.92 -1.69
CA ALA A 22 1.81 9.90 -3.13
C ALA A 22 0.47 10.54 -3.51
N ALA A 23 -0.58 10.35 -2.70
CA ALA A 23 -1.88 11.00 -2.86
C ALA A 23 -1.75 12.52 -2.82
N ARG A 24 -0.96 13.05 -1.86
CA ARG A 24 -0.69 14.48 -1.74
C ARG A 24 0.13 15.04 -2.90
N GLU A 25 1.18 14.34 -3.33
CA GLU A 25 2.01 14.75 -4.47
C GLU A 25 1.20 14.82 -5.77
N LEU A 26 0.27 13.88 -5.96
CA LEU A 26 -0.56 13.79 -7.16
C LEU A 26 -1.86 14.58 -7.05
N ASN A 27 -2.13 15.22 -5.90
CA ASN A 27 -3.38 15.89 -5.56
C ASN A 27 -4.63 15.00 -5.81
N LEU A 28 -4.51 13.72 -5.43
CA LEU A 28 -5.55 12.70 -5.59
C LEU A 28 -6.01 12.19 -4.22
N ALA A 29 -7.24 11.70 -4.15
CA ALA A 29 -7.68 10.96 -2.97
C ALA A 29 -6.93 9.61 -2.88
N PRO A 30 -6.49 9.20 -1.67
CA PRO A 30 -5.76 7.93 -1.48
C PRO A 30 -6.59 6.70 -1.92
N GLU A 31 -7.92 6.80 -1.92
CA GLU A 31 -8.85 5.78 -2.38
C GLU A 31 -8.76 5.52 -3.90
N VAL A 32 -8.34 6.53 -4.67
CA VAL A 32 -8.11 6.44 -6.13
C VAL A 32 -6.81 5.67 -6.42
N LEU A 33 -5.83 5.78 -5.52
CA LEU A 33 -4.55 5.08 -5.61
C LEU A 33 -4.66 3.64 -5.11
N ALA A 34 -5.31 3.42 -3.97
CA ALA A 34 -5.45 2.11 -3.35
C ALA A 34 -6.83 1.97 -2.70
N THR A 35 -7.58 0.95 -3.10
CA THR A 35 -8.79 0.60 -2.35
C THR A 35 -8.42 -0.10 -1.05
N ARG A 36 -9.32 -0.06 -0.06
CA ARG A 36 -9.15 -0.82 1.19
C ARG A 36 -8.93 -2.31 0.95
N ARG A 37 -9.56 -2.88 -0.09
CA ARG A 37 -9.40 -4.28 -0.49
C ARG A 37 -8.01 -4.57 -1.06
N ASP A 38 -7.46 -3.68 -1.89
CA ASP A 38 -6.08 -3.79 -2.38
C ASP A 38 -5.08 -3.78 -1.23
N LEU A 39 -5.30 -2.92 -0.22
CA LEU A 39 -4.42 -2.84 0.94
C LEU A 39 -4.43 -4.11 1.80
N GLU A 40 -5.60 -4.73 1.96
CA GLU A 40 -5.72 -6.00 2.67
C GLU A 40 -5.06 -7.14 1.88
N LEU A 41 -5.25 -7.20 0.56
CA LEU A 41 -4.57 -8.17 -0.32
C LEU A 41 -3.03 -8.00 -0.27
N LEU A 42 -2.54 -6.76 -0.32
CA LEU A 42 -1.12 -6.45 -0.17
C LEU A 42 -0.61 -6.80 1.24
N ALA A 43 -1.45 -6.68 2.28
CA ALA A 43 -1.13 -7.11 3.64
C ALA A 43 -1.07 -8.63 3.80
N ASP A 44 -1.83 -9.35 2.99
CA ASP A 44 -1.84 -10.81 2.92
C ASP A 44 -0.68 -11.37 2.07
N GLY A 45 0.03 -10.51 1.34
CA GLY A 45 1.16 -10.88 0.47
C GLY A 45 0.76 -11.07 -0.99
N SER A 46 -0.51 -10.83 -1.32
CA SER A 46 -0.97 -10.79 -2.70
C SER A 46 -0.37 -9.59 -3.42
N ARG A 47 0.36 -9.86 -4.50
CA ARG A 47 0.94 -8.85 -5.39
C ARG A 47 0.08 -8.61 -6.63
N ASP A 48 -1.00 -9.35 -6.78
CA ASP A 48 -1.97 -9.15 -7.86
C ASP A 48 -3.09 -8.20 -7.43
N VAL A 49 -2.74 -6.93 -7.26
CA VAL A 49 -3.66 -5.87 -6.80
C VAL A 49 -3.72 -4.76 -7.84
N GLY A 50 -4.86 -4.07 -7.94
CA GLY A 50 -5.06 -2.99 -8.93
C GLY A 50 -4.08 -1.83 -8.75
N LEU A 51 -3.57 -1.68 -7.54
CA LEU A 51 -2.48 -0.77 -7.14
C LEU A 51 -1.15 -1.04 -7.86
N LEU A 52 -0.85 -2.30 -8.19
CA LEU A 52 0.39 -2.72 -8.86
C LEU A 52 0.20 -2.88 -10.37
N ARG A 53 -0.88 -2.33 -10.93
CA ARG A 53 -1.20 -2.38 -12.37
C ARG A 53 -1.35 -0.97 -12.95
N GLY A 54 -0.99 -0.81 -14.22
CA GLY A 54 -1.14 0.44 -14.97
C GLY A 54 -0.40 1.63 -14.35
N TRP A 55 -0.96 2.83 -14.50
CA TRP A 55 -0.34 4.07 -14.02
C TRP A 55 -0.15 4.11 -12.49
N ARG A 56 -1.00 3.41 -11.72
CA ARG A 56 -0.88 3.31 -10.25
C ARG A 56 0.40 2.62 -9.82
N ARG A 57 0.88 1.65 -10.61
CA ARG A 57 2.16 0.98 -10.35
C ARG A 57 3.32 1.96 -10.37
N GLY A 58 3.39 2.80 -11.41
CA GLY A 58 4.44 3.81 -11.54
C GLY A 58 4.32 4.92 -10.50
N ALA A 59 3.09 5.31 -10.15
CA ALA A 59 2.83 6.38 -9.18
C ALA A 59 3.19 5.98 -7.73
N VAL A 60 2.75 4.80 -7.28
CA VAL A 60 2.86 4.40 -5.87
C VAL A 60 3.24 2.94 -5.67
N GLY A 61 2.97 2.07 -6.66
CA GLY A 61 3.26 0.64 -6.56
C GLY A 61 4.74 0.32 -6.38
N GLU A 62 5.63 0.95 -7.14
CA GLU A 62 7.10 0.79 -7.04
C GLU A 62 7.60 1.25 -5.66
N ARG A 63 7.13 2.39 -5.17
CA ARG A 63 7.45 2.93 -3.83
C ARG A 63 6.97 2.00 -2.71
N LEU A 64 5.80 1.37 -2.89
CA LEU A 64 5.27 0.37 -1.97
C LEU A 64 6.07 -0.93 -1.97
N LEU A 65 6.53 -1.37 -3.14
CA LEU A 65 7.40 -2.55 -3.28
C LEU A 65 8.78 -2.31 -2.66
N ALA A 66 9.35 -1.11 -2.82
CA ALA A 66 10.64 -0.75 -2.22
C ALA A 66 10.61 -0.69 -0.68
N ALA A 67 9.43 -0.49 -0.08
CA ALA A 67 9.24 -0.36 1.36
C ALA A 67 8.77 -1.66 2.06
N LEU A 68 8.61 -2.75 1.31
CA LEU A 68 8.18 -4.08 1.80
C LEU A 68 9.38 -4.93 2.24
#